data_AF-A0A644W3M4-F1
#
_entry.id   AF-A0A644W3M4-F1
#
_cell.length_a   1.000
_cell.length_b   1.000
_cell.length_c   1.000
_cell.angle_alpha   90.00
_cell.angle_beta   90.00
_cell.angle_gamma   90.00
#
_symmetry.space_group_name_H-M   'P 1'
#
loop_
_entity.id
_entity.type
_entity.pdbx_description
1 polymer ?
#
loop_
_entity_poly.entity_id
_entity_poly.type
_entity_poly.pdbx_seq_one_letter_code
_entity_poly.pdbx_strand_id
1 'polypeptide(L)'
;MPTVFYRKVHDVISRYRRQVNDSVFFMTMENYTSATSYGFEMIYTNKVTKWWSTTLSGSWYRNIIDGSNVETSITSESFGWQARTGNMFRFKKGWEGSLSVFYNAPKETGQGIRKAMVWSDCAIKKSFLKDKILLSLSVRDVLGLGKFGMTYEGDDYKMDMTRYMEGRTFMLGLTWKMTGDYKSKEKRGNGNMNGGGEDDGGF
;
A
#
# COMPACT_ATOMS: atom_id res chain seq x y z
N MET A 1 -9.14 2.15 14.23
CA MET A 1 -10.34 2.64 13.54
C MET A 1 -10.68 1.66 12.45
N PRO A 2 -11.79 0.91 12.58
CA PRO A 2 -12.36 0.12 11.51
C PRO A 2 -13.25 0.98 10.61
N THR A 3 -13.27 0.68 9.32
CA THR A 3 -14.15 1.30 8.32
C THR A 3 -14.70 0.20 7.41
N VAL A 4 -15.92 0.38 6.91
CA VAL A 4 -16.48 -0.46 5.84
C VAL A 4 -16.46 0.31 4.53
N PHE A 5 -16.33 -0.40 3.41
CA PHE A 5 -16.32 0.22 2.10
C PHE A 5 -17.09 -0.60 1.07
N TYR A 6 -17.60 0.10 0.07
CA TYR A 6 -18.15 -0.45 -1.15
C TYR A 6 -17.61 0.38 -2.32
N ARG A 7 -17.08 -0.28 -3.34
CA ARG A 7 -16.55 0.36 -4.55
C ARG A 7 -17.02 -0.44 -5.76
N LYS A 8 -17.71 0.24 -6.68
CA LYS A 8 -18.06 -0.31 -7.99
C LYS A 8 -17.38 0.53 -9.07
N VAL A 9 -16.65 -0.13 -9.95
CA VAL A 9 -16.00 0.49 -11.11
C VAL A 9 -16.65 -0.09 -12.36
N HIS A 10 -17.05 0.78 -13.27
CA HIS A 10 -17.57 0.42 -14.59
C HIS A 10 -16.46 0.55 -15.64
N ASP A 11 -16.57 -0.21 -16.73
CA ASP A 11 -15.62 -0.18 -17.85
C ASP A 11 -14.18 -0.39 -17.40
N VAL A 12 -13.95 -1.42 -16.60
CA VAL A 12 -12.65 -1.70 -15.97
C VAL A 12 -11.67 -2.16 -17.02
N ILE A 13 -10.71 -1.30 -17.36
CA ILE A 13 -9.60 -1.64 -18.25
C ILE A 13 -8.79 -2.76 -17.60
N SER A 14 -8.87 -3.95 -18.18
CA SER A 14 -8.21 -5.16 -17.72
C SER A 14 -7.47 -5.81 -18.87
N ARG A 15 -6.38 -6.50 -18.52
CA ARG A 15 -5.62 -7.26 -19.50
C ARG A 15 -6.40 -8.50 -19.88
N TYR A 16 -6.73 -8.61 -21.16
CA TYR A 16 -7.38 -9.77 -21.75
C TYR A 16 -6.37 -10.55 -22.60
N ARG A 17 -6.39 -11.87 -22.46
CA ARG A 17 -5.60 -12.79 -23.26
C ARG A 17 -6.54 -13.74 -23.96
N ARG A 18 -6.31 -13.94 -25.26
CA ARG A 18 -6.97 -14.97 -26.06
C ARG A 18 -5.93 -15.81 -26.77
N GLN A 19 -6.22 -17.10 -26.90
CA GLN A 19 -5.43 -17.99 -27.73
C GLN A 19 -5.83 -17.79 -29.19
N VAL A 20 -4.86 -17.59 -30.07
CA VAL A 20 -5.10 -17.45 -31.52
C VAL A 20 -4.98 -18.81 -32.21
N ASN A 21 -4.02 -19.62 -31.76
CA ASN A 21 -3.81 -21.02 -32.15
C ASN A 21 -2.96 -21.72 -31.07
N ASP A 22 -2.58 -22.98 -31.30
CA ASP A 22 -1.85 -23.84 -30.35
C ASP A 22 -0.52 -23.27 -29.82
N SER A 23 0.07 -22.28 -30.51
CA SER A 23 1.39 -21.72 -30.16
C SER A 23 1.38 -20.21 -29.91
N VAL A 24 0.31 -19.51 -30.26
CA VAL A 24 0.25 -18.04 -30.22
C VAL A 24 -0.85 -17.55 -29.30
N PHE A 25 -0.44 -16.78 -28.29
CA PHE A 25 -1.35 -16.03 -27.42
C PHE A 25 -1.32 -14.55 -27.78
N PHE A 26 -2.50 -13.97 -27.98
CA PHE A 26 -2.67 -12.54 -28.18
C PHE A 26 -3.09 -11.89 -26.85
N MET A 27 -2.45 -10.78 -26.50
CA MET A 27 -2.71 -10.05 -25.27
C MET A 27 -3.05 -8.60 -25.61
N THR A 28 -4.18 -8.12 -25.11
CA THR A 28 -4.69 -6.76 -25.31
C THR A 28 -5.28 -6.22 -24.01
N MET A 29 -5.70 -4.96 -24.01
CA MET A 29 -6.51 -4.37 -22.94
C MET A 29 -7.95 -4.33 -23.43
N GLU A 30 -8.87 -4.82 -22.60
CA GLU A 30 -10.32 -4.75 -22.85
C GLU A 30 -11.01 -4.13 -21.64
N ASN A 31 -12.17 -3.53 -21.86
CA ASN A 31 -12.99 -2.95 -20.79
C ASN A 31 -13.99 -4.00 -20.32
N TYR A 32 -13.83 -4.49 -19.08
CA TYR A 32 -14.82 -5.36 -18.45
C TYR A 32 -16.02 -4.53 -17.96
N THR A 33 -17.22 -5.11 -18.03
CA THR A 33 -18.47 -4.47 -17.60
C THR A 33 -18.36 -3.82 -16.22
N SER A 34 -17.89 -4.57 -15.22
CA SER A 34 -17.65 -4.00 -13.90
C SER A 34 -16.69 -4.78 -13.01
N ALA A 35 -16.12 -4.09 -12.02
CA ALA A 35 -15.52 -4.72 -10.85
C ALA A 35 -16.11 -4.10 -9.59
N THR A 36 -16.67 -4.94 -8.73
CA THR A 36 -17.26 -4.55 -7.45
C THR A 36 -16.40 -5.11 -6.32
N SER A 37 -15.94 -4.25 -5.43
CA SER A 37 -15.23 -4.64 -4.22
C SER A 37 -15.95 -4.08 -3.00
N TYR A 38 -16.22 -4.92 -2.00
CA TYR A 38 -16.75 -4.46 -0.72
C TYR A 38 -16.13 -5.25 0.43
N GLY A 39 -16.01 -4.59 1.57
CA GLY A 39 -15.28 -5.16 2.69
C GLY A 39 -15.08 -4.16 3.81
N PHE A 40 -14.07 -4.43 4.62
CA PHE A 40 -13.69 -3.55 5.71
C PHE A 40 -12.19 -3.35 5.74
N GLU A 41 -11.79 -2.19 6.24
CA GLU A 41 -10.41 -1.83 6.49
C GLU A 41 -10.24 -1.52 7.96
N MET A 42 -9.04 -1.77 8.48
CA MET A 42 -8.73 -1.47 9.86
C MET A 42 -7.33 -0.92 9.94
N ILE A 43 -7.18 0.12 10.76
CA ILE A 43 -5.88 0.63 11.20
C ILE A 43 -5.86 0.67 12.72
N TYR A 44 -4.83 0.07 13.30
CA TYR A 44 -4.55 0.06 14.72
C TYR A 44 -3.14 0.62 14.94
N THR A 45 -3.03 1.69 15.70
CA THR A 45 -1.74 2.29 16.08
C THR A 45 -1.66 2.31 17.59
N ASN A 46 -0.56 1.79 18.13
CA ASN A 46 -0.35 1.74 19.57
C ASN A 46 1.11 2.00 19.96
N LYS A 47 1.31 2.63 21.11
CA LYS A 47 2.60 2.72 21.80
C LYS A 47 2.68 1.57 22.78
N VAL A 48 3.22 0.43 22.33
CA VAL A 48 3.33 -0.79 23.15
C VAL A 48 4.19 -0.52 24.40
N THR A 49 5.30 0.20 24.22
CA THR A 49 6.15 0.68 25.32
C THR A 49 6.69 2.08 24.99
N LYS A 50 7.42 2.70 25.92
CA LYS A 50 8.08 4.00 25.67
C LYS A 50 9.09 3.95 24.51
N TRP A 51 9.65 2.78 24.22
CA TRP A 51 10.66 2.59 23.18
C TRP A 51 10.11 1.90 21.92
N TRP A 52 8.84 1.48 21.91
CA TRP A 52 8.25 0.76 20.77
C TRP A 52 6.84 1.25 20.47
N SER A 53 6.62 1.69 19.24
CA SER A 53 5.30 1.92 18.67
C SER A 53 5.06 1.04 17.46
N THR A 54 3.83 0.58 17.30
CA THR A 54 3.41 -0.28 16.21
C THR A 54 2.17 0.29 15.52
N THR A 55 2.11 0.09 14.20
CA THR A 55 0.93 0.35 13.37
C THR A 55 0.64 -0.91 12.59
N LEU A 56 -0.54 -1.47 12.79
CA LEU A 56 -1.09 -2.56 12.00
C LEU A 56 -2.22 -1.99 11.15
N SER A 57 -2.16 -2.21 9.84
CA SER A 57 -3.26 -1.91 8.94
C SER A 57 -3.60 -3.09 8.05
N GLY A 58 -4.85 -3.19 7.62
CA GLY A 58 -5.27 -4.23 6.70
C GLY A 58 -6.61 -3.92 6.05
N SER A 59 -6.87 -4.62 4.96
CA SER A 59 -8.12 -4.56 4.19
C SER A 59 -8.51 -5.98 3.82
N TRP A 60 -9.76 -6.34 4.09
CA TRP A 60 -10.35 -7.64 3.76
C TRP A 60 -11.62 -7.39 2.97
N TYR A 61 -11.73 -8.04 1.82
CA TYR A 61 -12.77 -7.71 0.86
C TYR A 61 -13.17 -8.91 0.01
N ARG A 62 -14.41 -8.85 -0.45
CA ARG A 62 -14.92 -9.68 -1.54
C ARG A 62 -14.81 -8.86 -2.81
N ASN A 63 -14.31 -9.48 -3.87
CA ASN A 63 -14.13 -8.87 -5.18
C ASN A 63 -14.89 -9.68 -6.22
N ILE A 64 -15.76 -9.00 -6.96
CA ILE A 64 -16.59 -9.56 -8.02
C ILE A 64 -16.19 -8.86 -9.31
N ILE A 65 -15.71 -9.62 -10.29
CA ILE A 65 -15.34 -9.12 -11.61
C ILE A 65 -16.36 -9.69 -12.60
N ASP A 66 -16.95 -8.80 -13.40
CA ASP A 66 -17.83 -9.14 -14.51
C ASP A 66 -17.21 -8.59 -15.80
N GLY A 67 -16.60 -9.49 -16.57
CA GLY A 67 -16.07 -9.27 -17.93
C GLY A 67 -16.84 -10.08 -18.97
N SER A 68 -18.08 -10.46 -18.68
CA SER A 68 -18.93 -11.29 -19.55
C SER A 68 -19.21 -10.65 -20.92
N ASN A 69 -19.04 -9.33 -21.04
CA ASN A 69 -19.09 -8.59 -22.29
C ASN A 69 -17.92 -8.87 -23.24
N VAL A 70 -16.79 -9.39 -22.72
CA VAL A 70 -15.62 -9.82 -23.51
C VAL A 70 -15.70 -11.33 -23.75
N GLU A 71 -15.93 -12.10 -22.69
CA GLU A 71 -16.09 -13.56 -22.73
C GLU A 71 -16.88 -14.03 -21.51
N THR A 72 -17.88 -14.89 -21.70
CA THR A 72 -18.79 -15.34 -20.62
C THR A 72 -18.08 -16.00 -19.44
N SER A 73 -16.93 -16.64 -19.70
CA SER A 73 -16.08 -17.29 -18.69
C SER A 73 -15.38 -16.29 -17.75
N ILE A 74 -15.28 -15.00 -18.11
CA ILE A 74 -14.61 -13.96 -17.32
C ILE A 74 -15.60 -13.38 -16.30
N THR A 75 -16.11 -14.26 -15.45
CA THR A 75 -16.83 -13.89 -14.23
C THR A 75 -16.09 -14.54 -13.07
N SER A 76 -15.69 -13.73 -12.10
CA SER A 76 -14.93 -14.25 -10.96
C SER A 76 -15.36 -13.58 -9.68
N GLU A 77 -15.39 -14.39 -8.63
CA GLU A 77 -15.70 -13.95 -7.29
C GLU A 77 -14.66 -14.51 -6.34
N SER A 78 -13.90 -13.60 -5.71
CA SER A 78 -12.80 -13.99 -4.86
C SER A 78 -12.74 -13.16 -3.59
N PHE A 79 -12.22 -13.77 -2.53
CA PHE A 79 -11.85 -13.07 -1.32
C PHE A 79 -10.39 -12.63 -1.43
N GLY A 80 -10.15 -11.35 -1.15
CA GLY A 80 -8.83 -10.76 -1.10
C GLY A 80 -8.56 -10.14 0.25
N TRP A 81 -7.30 -10.20 0.69
CA TRP A 81 -6.88 -9.44 1.86
C TRP A 81 -5.43 -9.01 1.76
N GLN A 82 -5.12 -7.94 2.48
CA GLN A 82 -3.77 -7.43 2.62
C GLN A 82 -3.57 -6.87 4.01
N ALA A 83 -2.36 -7.02 4.54
CA ALA A 83 -1.99 -6.53 5.85
C ALA A 83 -0.61 -5.90 5.82
N ARG A 84 -0.44 -4.79 6.53
CA ARG A 84 0.84 -4.12 6.73
C ARG A 84 1.06 -3.90 8.22
N THR A 85 2.23 -4.30 8.70
CA THR A 85 2.70 -3.92 10.04
C THR A 85 3.91 -3.02 9.89
N GLY A 86 3.92 -1.91 10.62
CA GLY A 86 5.03 -0.99 10.75
C GLY A 86 5.40 -0.85 12.22
N ASN A 87 6.65 -1.14 12.56
CA ASN A 87 7.18 -1.02 13.90
C ASN A 87 8.28 0.03 13.91
N MET A 88 8.22 0.92 14.89
CA MET A 88 9.23 1.93 15.14
C MET A 88 9.76 1.76 16.56
N PHE A 89 11.08 1.72 16.67
CA PHE A 89 11.81 1.52 17.91
C PHE A 89 12.65 2.75 18.19
N ARG A 90 12.53 3.33 19.39
CA ARG A 90 13.34 4.47 19.86
C ARG A 90 14.17 4.03 21.04
N PHE A 91 15.43 3.75 20.78
CA PHE A 91 16.40 3.32 21.78
C PHE A 91 17.11 4.53 22.39
N LYS A 92 17.82 4.29 23.51
CA LYS A 92 18.60 5.33 24.18
C LYS A 92 19.72 5.87 23.29
N LYS A 93 20.19 7.07 23.62
CA LYS A 93 21.33 7.74 22.97
C LYS A 93 21.07 8.07 21.48
N GLY A 94 19.83 8.29 21.05
CA GLY A 94 19.53 8.70 19.66
C GLY A 94 19.59 7.57 18.63
N TRP A 95 19.43 6.32 19.06
CA TRP A 95 19.28 5.18 18.16
C TRP A 95 17.80 4.96 17.85
N GLU A 96 17.48 4.76 16.58
CA GLU A 96 16.13 4.42 16.13
C GLU A 96 16.17 3.24 15.18
N GLY A 97 15.17 2.38 15.27
CA GLY A 97 15.00 1.23 14.37
C GLY A 97 13.60 1.24 13.76
N SER A 98 13.47 0.71 12.56
CA SER A 98 12.17 0.47 11.93
C SER A 98 12.11 -0.91 11.29
N LEU A 99 10.94 -1.53 11.36
CA LEU A 99 10.64 -2.78 10.66
C LEU A 99 9.24 -2.65 10.03
N SER A 100 9.14 -2.89 8.73
CA SER A 100 7.90 -2.91 7.98
C SER A 100 7.73 -4.26 7.32
N VAL A 101 6.54 -4.86 7.42
CA VAL A 101 6.17 -6.05 6.67
C VAL A 101 4.83 -5.81 6.01
N PHE A 102 4.73 -6.09 4.72
CA PHE A 102 3.50 -6.02 3.94
C PHE A 102 3.24 -7.38 3.30
N TYR A 103 2.04 -7.90 3.50
CA TYR A 103 1.55 -9.13 2.89
C TYR A 103 0.32 -8.80 2.06
N ASN A 104 0.26 -9.30 0.84
CA ASN A 104 -0.89 -9.24 -0.04
C ASN A 104 -1.24 -10.66 -0.47
N ALA A 105 -2.46 -11.10 -0.17
CA ALA A 105 -2.92 -12.45 -0.46
C ALA A 105 -3.02 -12.70 -1.98
N PRO A 106 -3.06 -13.99 -2.40
CA PRO A 106 -3.43 -14.32 -3.76
C PRO A 106 -4.83 -13.75 -4.08
N LYS A 107 -5.03 -13.31 -5.33
CA LYS A 107 -6.32 -12.82 -5.77
C LYS A 107 -6.57 -13.13 -7.24
N GLU A 108 -7.83 -13.32 -7.58
CA GLU A 108 -8.24 -13.54 -8.97
C GLU A 108 -8.34 -12.22 -9.72
N THR A 109 -8.06 -12.28 -11.03
CA THR A 109 -8.11 -11.11 -11.93
C THR A 109 -9.03 -11.34 -13.13
N GLY A 110 -9.95 -12.31 -13.05
CA GLY A 110 -10.83 -12.73 -14.15
C GLY A 110 -10.27 -13.88 -14.98
N GLN A 111 -9.05 -13.75 -15.51
CA GLN A 111 -8.41 -14.80 -16.34
C GLN A 111 -7.25 -15.54 -15.66
N GLY A 112 -6.93 -15.20 -14.41
CA GLY A 112 -5.83 -15.81 -13.70
C GLY A 112 -5.74 -15.38 -12.24
N ILE A 113 -4.72 -15.91 -11.57
CA ILE A 113 -4.47 -15.70 -10.14
C ILE A 113 -3.17 -14.95 -9.97
N ARG A 114 -3.24 -13.75 -9.38
CA ARG A 114 -2.05 -13.07 -8.87
C ARG A 114 -1.63 -13.78 -7.59
N LYS A 115 -0.38 -14.23 -7.53
CA LYS A 115 0.17 -14.93 -6.36
C LYS A 115 0.34 -13.99 -5.16
N ALA A 116 0.47 -14.59 -3.97
CA ALA A 116 0.80 -13.86 -2.77
C ALA A 116 2.11 -13.07 -2.93
N MET A 117 2.17 -11.90 -2.31
CA MET A 117 3.37 -11.06 -2.35
C MET A 117 3.69 -10.54 -0.95
N VAL A 118 4.97 -10.61 -0.61
CA VAL A 118 5.48 -10.21 0.70
C VAL A 118 6.64 -9.25 0.50
N TRP A 119 6.59 -8.13 1.21
CA TRP A 119 7.72 -7.20 1.30
C TRP A 119 8.07 -6.99 2.76
N SER A 120 9.36 -6.91 3.04
CA SER A 120 9.87 -6.75 4.39
C SER A 120 11.07 -5.82 4.37
N ASP A 121 11.01 -4.72 5.11
CA ASP A 121 12.05 -3.70 5.09
C ASP A 121 12.44 -3.37 6.53
N CYS A 122 13.73 -3.20 6.79
CA CYS A 122 14.21 -2.73 8.07
C CYS A 122 15.21 -1.60 7.92
N ALA A 123 15.34 -0.78 8.96
CA ALA A 123 16.36 0.25 9.03
C ALA A 123 16.80 0.47 10.46
N ILE A 124 18.05 0.91 10.61
CA ILE A 124 18.58 1.44 11.85
C ILE A 124 19.20 2.80 11.57
N LYS A 125 18.98 3.73 12.49
CA LYS A 125 19.45 5.11 12.39
C LYS A 125 20.09 5.52 13.71
N LYS A 126 21.10 6.37 13.60
CA LYS A 126 21.80 6.96 14.73
C LYS A 126 21.91 8.46 14.53
N SER A 127 21.44 9.20 15.52
CA SER A 127 21.65 10.64 15.60
C SER A 127 22.86 11.01 16.45
N PHE A 128 23.53 12.08 16.04
CA PHE A 128 24.68 12.67 16.69
C PHE A 128 24.50 14.20 16.79
N LEU A 129 25.29 14.83 17.67
CA LEU A 129 25.37 16.29 17.82
C LEU A 129 23.99 16.95 18.01
N LYS A 130 23.15 16.39 18.90
CA LYS A 130 21.76 16.84 19.11
C LYS A 130 20.96 16.86 17.80
N ASP A 131 20.93 15.70 17.13
CA ASP A 131 20.20 15.45 15.88
C ASP A 131 20.65 16.27 14.65
N LYS A 132 21.84 16.90 14.70
CA LYS A 132 22.44 17.58 13.55
C LYS A 132 22.98 16.63 12.49
N ILE A 133 23.50 15.48 12.89
CA ILE A 133 24.00 14.45 11.97
C ILE A 133 23.21 13.17 12.19
N LEU A 134 22.72 12.58 11.11
CA LEU A 134 21.99 11.32 11.10
C LEU A 134 22.71 10.35 10.17
N LEU A 135 23.12 9.20 10.71
CA LEU A 135 23.60 8.08 9.93
C LEU A 135 22.49 7.03 9.87
N SER A 136 22.27 6.43 8.72
CA SER A 136 21.24 5.42 8.50
C SER A 136 21.77 4.27 7.67
N LEU A 137 21.32 3.07 8.03
CA LEU A 137 21.46 1.86 7.24
C LEU A 137 20.07 1.26 7.10
N SER A 138 19.63 1.00 5.88
CA SER A 138 18.37 0.32 5.59
C SER A 138 18.57 -0.85 4.66
N VAL A 139 17.78 -1.90 4.87
CA VAL A 139 17.75 -3.10 4.06
C VAL A 139 16.33 -3.28 3.56
N ARG A 140 16.18 -3.31 2.23
CA ARG A 140 14.93 -3.62 1.56
C ARG A 140 14.85 -5.13 1.28
N ASP A 141 13.64 -5.69 1.35
CA ASP A 141 13.38 -7.11 1.16
C ASP A 141 14.27 -8.04 2.01
N VAL A 142 14.25 -7.83 3.33
CA VAL A 142 15.05 -8.56 4.31
C VAL A 142 14.82 -10.08 4.21
N LEU A 143 13.56 -10.50 4.01
CA LEU A 143 13.20 -11.91 3.88
C LEU A 143 13.48 -12.49 2.48
N GLY A 144 13.76 -11.66 1.47
CA GLY A 144 14.00 -12.13 0.09
C GLY A 144 12.74 -12.69 -0.58
N LEU A 145 11.56 -12.20 -0.20
CA LEU A 145 10.26 -12.72 -0.66
C LEU A 145 9.56 -11.76 -1.64
N GLY A 146 10.18 -10.62 -1.95
CA GLY A 146 9.67 -9.58 -2.84
C GLY A 146 9.61 -10.02 -4.30
N LYS A 147 8.65 -10.86 -4.64
CA LYS A 147 8.40 -11.32 -6.02
C LYS A 147 6.95 -11.09 -6.44
N PHE A 148 6.79 -10.70 -7.69
CA PHE A 148 5.48 -10.67 -8.34
C PHE A 148 5.24 -12.01 -9.03
N GLY A 149 4.07 -12.59 -8.85
CA GLY A 149 3.71 -13.87 -9.47
C GLY A 149 2.30 -13.84 -10.06
N MET A 150 2.12 -14.54 -11.17
CA MET A 150 0.85 -14.69 -11.85
C MET A 150 0.74 -16.10 -12.42
N THR A 151 -0.41 -16.74 -12.25
CA THR A 151 -0.73 -18.02 -12.90
C THR A 151 -1.98 -17.84 -13.74
N TYR A 152 -1.94 -18.37 -14.97
CA TYR A 152 -3.09 -18.47 -15.86
C TYR A 152 -3.31 -19.95 -16.18
N GLU A 153 -4.56 -20.37 -16.14
CA GLU A 153 -4.96 -21.75 -16.42
C GLU A 153 -6.13 -21.67 -17.39
N GLY A 154 -5.94 -22.27 -18.57
CA GLY A 154 -7.00 -22.52 -19.53
C GLY A 154 -7.12 -24.02 -19.75
N ASP A 155 -8.06 -24.44 -20.59
CA ASP A 155 -8.41 -25.85 -20.75
C ASP A 155 -7.21 -26.72 -21.17
N ASP A 156 -6.38 -26.22 -22.08
CA ASP A 156 -5.24 -26.97 -22.65
C ASP A 156 -3.87 -26.42 -22.27
N TYR A 157 -3.80 -25.39 -21.42
CA TYR A 157 -2.53 -24.75 -21.08
C TYR A 157 -2.47 -24.19 -19.67
N LYS A 158 -1.24 -24.17 -19.12
CA LYS A 158 -0.92 -23.49 -17.87
C LYS A 158 0.29 -22.59 -18.08
N MET A 159 0.15 -21.32 -17.71
CA MET A 159 1.25 -20.36 -17.72
C MET A 159 1.56 -19.90 -16.31
N ASP A 160 2.82 -20.03 -15.92
CA ASP A 160 3.35 -19.49 -14.66
C ASP A 160 4.34 -18.37 -14.96
N MET A 161 4.08 -17.20 -14.40
CA MET A 161 4.93 -16.03 -14.52
C MET A 161 5.42 -15.62 -13.15
N THR A 162 6.74 -15.54 -12.98
CA THR A 162 7.36 -14.97 -11.79
C THR A 162 8.32 -13.86 -12.22
N ARG A 163 8.16 -12.69 -11.63
CA ARG A 163 9.06 -11.55 -11.79
C ARG A 163 9.67 -11.24 -10.43
N TYR A 164 10.98 -11.40 -10.34
CA TYR A 164 11.76 -10.91 -9.22
C TYR A 164 11.83 -9.38 -9.34
N MET A 165 11.33 -8.66 -8.32
CA MET A 165 11.62 -7.23 -8.20
C MET A 165 13.09 -7.07 -7.80
N GLU A 166 13.63 -5.85 -7.86
CA GLU A 166 14.95 -5.56 -7.30
C GLU A 166 15.07 -6.22 -5.92
N GLY A 167 15.98 -7.19 -5.81
CA GLY A 167 16.07 -8.07 -4.64
C GLY A 167 16.56 -7.34 -3.39
N ARG A 168 17.16 -8.08 -2.46
CA ARG A 168 17.66 -7.50 -1.21
C ARG A 168 18.66 -6.38 -1.50
N THR A 169 18.32 -5.16 -1.07
CA THR A 169 19.10 -3.96 -1.35
C THR A 169 19.52 -3.29 -0.06
N PHE A 170 20.79 -2.90 0.04
CA PHE A 170 21.34 -2.18 1.19
C PHE A 170 21.54 -0.72 0.82
N MET A 171 21.14 0.19 1.71
CA MET A 171 21.32 1.63 1.52
C MET A 171 21.94 2.24 2.77
N LEU A 172 23.03 2.97 2.57
CA LEU A 172 23.69 3.79 3.58
C LEU A 172 23.40 5.26 3.28
N GLY A 173 22.95 6.00 4.29
CA GLY A 173 22.60 7.41 4.16
C GLY A 173 23.19 8.25 5.28
N LEU A 174 23.83 9.35 4.92
CA LEU A 174 24.28 10.41 5.83
C LEU A 174 23.43 11.66 5.59
N THR A 175 22.86 12.23 6.64
CA THR A 175 22.13 13.50 6.58
C THR A 175 22.73 14.48 7.57
N TRP A 176 23.06 15.68 7.10
CA TRP A 176 23.52 16.79 7.93
C TRP A 176 22.53 17.94 7.89
N LYS A 177 22.02 18.34 9.06
CA LYS A 177 21.11 19.48 9.23
C LYS A 177 21.93 20.74 9.54
N MET A 178 22.00 21.66 8.59
CA MET A 178 22.78 22.90 8.70
C MET A 178 22.05 24.01 9.48
N THR A 179 20.71 24.06 9.44
CA THR A 179 19.90 25.09 10.13
C THR A 179 19.25 24.50 11.38
N GLY A 180 19.29 25.24 12.50
CA GLY A 180 18.60 24.85 13.74
C GLY A 180 17.08 24.93 13.58
N ASP A 181 16.34 24.16 14.40
CA ASP A 181 14.88 24.09 14.39
C ASP A 181 14.25 25.48 14.22
N TYR A 182 13.62 25.72 13.06
CA TYR A 182 12.76 26.88 12.87
C TYR A 182 11.60 26.73 13.86
N LYS A 183 11.73 27.34 15.04
CA LYS A 183 10.61 27.61 15.92
C LYS A 183 9.72 28.59 15.18
N SER A 184 8.73 28.11 14.43
CA SER A 184 7.62 28.96 14.00
C SER A 184 7.00 29.51 15.29
N LYS A 185 7.26 30.80 15.57
CA LYS A 185 6.50 31.54 16.56
C LYS A 185 5.11 31.73 15.96
N GLU A 186 4.25 30.72 16.07
CA GLU A 186 2.81 30.98 16.03
C GLU A 186 2.48 31.79 17.29
N LYS A 187 2.59 33.12 17.18
CA LYS A 187 1.82 34.01 18.04
C LYS A 187 0.35 33.77 17.67
N ARG A 188 -0.32 32.90 18.41
CA ARG A 188 -1.78 32.88 18.49
C ARG A 188 -2.22 34.21 19.11
N GLY A 189 -2.41 35.21 18.26
CA GLY A 189 -3.13 36.42 18.61
C GLY A 189 -4.58 36.05 18.86
N ASN A 190 -4.97 36.02 20.13
CA ASN A 190 -6.35 35.86 20.56
C ASN A 190 -7.11 37.16 20.24
N GLY A 191 -7.52 37.32 18.99
CA GLY A 191 -8.38 38.40 18.52
C GLY A 191 -9.84 38.03 18.76
N ASN A 192 -10.31 38.26 19.97
CA ASN A 192 -11.71 38.17 20.34
C ASN A 192 -12.49 39.30 19.62
N MET A 193 -12.94 39.07 18.39
CA MET A 193 -13.93 39.93 17.72
C MET A 193 -15.31 39.34 17.95
N ASN A 194 -15.82 39.57 19.16
CA ASN A 194 -17.25 39.56 19.43
C ASN A 194 -17.70 41.02 19.33
N GLY A 195 -18.38 41.35 18.24
CA GLY A 195 -18.86 42.69 17.94
C GLY A 195 -20.06 42.58 17.01
N GLY A 196 -21.23 42.38 17.61
CA GLY A 196 -22.50 42.48 16.91
C GLY A 196 -22.80 43.92 16.50
N GLY A 197 -23.61 44.05 15.46
CA GLY A 197 -24.12 45.31 14.93
C GLY A 197 -24.85 45.03 13.62
N GLU A 198 -26.17 44.99 13.71
CA GLU A 198 -27.14 44.86 12.63
C GLU A 198 -27.13 46.07 11.67
N ASP A 199 -27.82 45.86 10.54
CA ASP A 199 -28.41 46.84 9.61
C ASP A 199 -27.48 47.70 8.72
N ASP A 200 -27.55 47.47 7.40
CA ASP A 200 -28.41 48.30 6.54
C ASP A 200 -28.47 47.74 5.11
N GLY A 201 -29.67 47.80 4.51
CA GLY A 201 -29.97 47.23 3.20
C GLY A 201 -29.65 48.14 2.00
N GLY A 202 -30.00 47.65 0.81
CA GLY A 202 -30.15 48.50 -0.38
C GLY A 202 -29.76 47.85 -1.71
N PHE A 203 -30.79 47.35 -2.40
CA PHE A 203 -30.93 47.05 -3.85
C PHE A 203 -30.00 46.00 -4.49
#